data_AF-A0A1E1M6H8-F1
#
_entry.id   AF-A0A1E1M6H8-F1
#
_cell.length_a   1.000
_cell.length_b   1.000
_cell.length_c   1.000
_cell.angle_alpha   90.00
_cell.angle_beta   90.00
_cell.angle_gamma   90.00
#
_symmetry.space_group_name_H-M   'P 1'
#
loop_
_entity.id
_entity.type
_entity.pdbx_description
1 polymer ?
#
loop_
_entity_poly.entity_id
_entity_poly.type
_entity_poly.pdbx_seq_one_letter_code
_entity_poly.pdbx_strand_id
1 'polypeptide(L)'
;MDFPTSTGVTQRPNIDPFIHPSNFTGLLSGKVGILTGASRGIDRTFNLALAVSGASLALLARSAANPVSIVARIETELGLIDIVIKNSGKNHMILSSAKEESIGLYNASRLSGYRYVFSWCFTGIRDAEVAGGVSGASD
;
A
#
# COMPACT_ATOMS: atom_id res chain seq x y z
N MET A 1 40.12 5.13 29.70
CA MET A 1 40.09 5.32 28.24
C MET A 1 38.65 5.59 27.87
N ASP A 2 38.35 6.84 27.53
CA ASP A 2 37.00 7.27 27.16
C ASP A 2 36.79 6.97 25.67
N PHE A 3 35.71 6.25 25.36
CA PHE A 3 35.31 6.01 23.99
C PHE A 3 34.73 7.30 23.39
N PRO A 4 35.08 7.69 22.16
CA PRO A 4 34.52 8.88 21.53
C PRO A 4 33.01 8.72 21.33
N THR A 5 32.22 9.62 21.93
CA THR A 5 30.75 9.65 21.93
C THR A 5 30.16 10.16 20.60
N SER A 6 30.72 9.74 19.47
CA SER A 6 30.21 10.05 18.14
C SER A 6 30.17 8.76 17.33
N THR A 7 28.97 8.24 17.10
CA THR A 7 28.74 7.05 16.27
C THR A 7 28.95 7.31 14.77
N GLY A 8 29.40 8.51 14.36
CA GLY A 8 29.56 8.87 12.94
C GLY A 8 28.25 8.88 12.13
N VAL A 9 27.11 8.63 12.77
CA VAL A 9 25.77 8.64 12.15
C VAL A 9 25.03 9.87 12.65
N THR A 10 24.90 10.88 11.80
CA THR A 10 23.99 11.99 12.06
C THR A 10 22.56 11.49 11.90
N GLN A 11 21.88 11.20 13.01
CA GLN A 11 20.43 11.05 12.95
C GLN A 11 19.81 12.38 12.54
N ARG A 12 19.17 12.41 11.37
CA ARG A 12 18.32 13.54 10.96
C ARG A 12 16.90 13.19 11.38
N PRO A 13 16.37 13.80 12.46
CA PRO A 13 15.03 13.48 12.96
C PRO A 13 13.92 14.05 12.06
N ASN A 14 14.28 14.85 11.04
CA ASN A 14 13.36 15.60 10.22
C ASN A 14 13.45 15.17 8.75
N ILE A 15 12.37 15.43 7.99
CA ILE A 15 12.31 15.15 6.55
C ILE A 15 13.42 15.92 5.83
N ASP A 16 14.08 15.26 4.90
CA ASP A 16 15.10 15.91 4.07
C ASP A 16 14.46 17.07 3.25
N PRO A 17 15.03 18.29 3.28
CA PRO A 17 14.45 19.46 2.62
C PRO A 17 14.16 19.28 1.13
N PHE A 18 14.92 18.46 0.40
CA PHE A 18 14.73 18.26 -1.04
C PHE A 18 13.48 17.43 -1.34
N ILE A 19 13.09 16.54 -0.43
CA ILE A 19 11.91 15.67 -0.57
C ILE A 19 10.73 16.14 0.30
N HIS A 20 10.79 17.37 0.83
CA HIS A 20 9.71 17.89 1.66
C HIS A 20 8.40 17.99 0.85
N PRO A 21 7.24 17.48 1.34
CA PRO A 21 6.00 17.42 0.58
C PRO A 21 5.54 18.75 -0.01
N SER A 22 5.79 19.86 0.69
CA SER A 22 5.45 21.21 0.20
C SER A 22 6.09 21.56 -1.14
N ASN A 23 7.24 20.95 -1.47
CA ASN A 23 7.94 21.19 -2.74
C ASN A 23 7.18 20.61 -3.94
N PHE A 24 6.17 19.76 -3.70
CA PHE A 24 5.39 19.08 -4.74
C PHE A 24 3.92 19.52 -4.77
N THR A 25 3.59 20.63 -4.09
CA THR A 25 2.20 21.13 -3.98
C THR A 25 1.57 21.29 -5.36
N GLY A 26 0.40 20.67 -5.57
CA GLY A 26 -0.37 20.74 -6.82
C GLY A 26 0.21 19.94 -8.00
N LEU A 27 1.37 19.28 -7.86
CA LEU A 27 2.00 18.52 -8.95
C LEU A 27 1.14 17.35 -9.47
N LEU A 28 0.28 16.81 -8.60
CA LEU A 28 -0.64 15.72 -8.89
C LEU A 28 -2.10 16.21 -8.95
N SER A 29 -2.33 17.51 -9.17
CA SER A 29 -3.67 18.05 -9.29
C SER A 29 -4.45 17.34 -10.41
N GLY A 30 -5.67 16.91 -10.08
CA GLY A 30 -6.53 16.15 -11.00
C GLY A 30 -6.13 14.69 -11.21
N LYS A 31 -5.15 14.17 -10.45
CA LYS A 31 -4.78 12.75 -10.48
C LYS A 31 -5.54 11.95 -9.44
N VAL A 32 -5.96 10.76 -9.83
CA VAL A 32 -6.64 9.81 -8.93
C VAL A 32 -5.68 8.69 -8.57
N GLY A 33 -5.52 8.43 -7.28
CA GLY A 33 -4.61 7.43 -6.74
C GLY A 33 -5.28 6.41 -5.82
N ILE A 34 -4.81 5.16 -5.87
CA ILE A 34 -5.19 4.11 -4.91
C ILE A 34 -3.98 3.72 -4.07
N LEU A 35 -4.13 3.72 -2.73
CA LEU A 35 -3.13 3.23 -1.80
C LEU A 35 -3.65 2.02 -0.99
N THR A 36 -2.87 0.94 -0.94
CA THR A 36 -3.13 -0.19 -0.02
C THR A 36 -2.30 -0.09 1.25
N GLY A 37 -2.85 -0.53 2.38
CA GLY A 37 -2.16 -0.49 3.68
C GLY A 37 -2.26 0.86 4.40
N ALA A 38 -3.11 1.77 3.91
CA ALA A 38 -3.19 3.21 4.24
C ALA A 38 -3.36 3.61 5.72
N SER A 39 -3.46 2.66 6.64
CA SER A 39 -3.86 2.90 8.03
C SER A 39 -2.73 3.38 8.96
N ARG A 40 -1.45 3.06 8.72
CA ARG A 40 -0.36 3.27 9.70
C ARG A 40 1.02 3.40 9.06
N GLY A 41 2.01 3.87 9.82
CA GLY A 41 3.42 3.84 9.43
C GLY A 41 3.74 4.73 8.22
N ILE A 42 4.62 4.24 7.35
CA ILE A 42 5.08 4.93 6.12
C ILE A 42 3.88 5.34 5.25
N ASP A 43 2.83 4.51 5.21
CA ASP A 43 1.63 4.77 4.42
C ASP A 43 0.91 6.07 4.81
N ARG A 44 0.88 6.39 6.11
CA ARG A 44 0.23 7.61 6.58
C ARG A 44 0.98 8.85 6.10
N THR A 45 2.31 8.81 6.16
CA THR A 45 3.16 9.91 5.68
C THR A 45 3.04 10.06 4.16
N PHE A 46 2.98 8.94 3.45
CA PHE A 46 2.83 8.93 1.99
C PHE A 46 1.48 9.50 1.53
N ASN A 47 0.39 9.13 2.21
CA ASN A 47 -0.94 9.70 1.98
C ASN A 47 -0.95 11.22 2.08
N LEU A 48 -0.33 11.74 3.15
CA LEU A 48 -0.28 13.17 3.37
C LEU A 48 0.53 13.86 2.27
N ALA A 49 1.66 13.28 1.85
CA ALA A 49 2.48 13.85 0.79
C ALA A 49 1.73 13.91 -0.54
N LEU A 50 1.04 12.83 -0.93
CA LEU A 50 0.24 12.81 -2.16
C LEU A 50 -0.95 13.78 -2.11
N ALA A 51 -1.60 13.90 -0.95
CA ALA A 51 -2.70 14.85 -0.75
C ALA A 51 -2.20 16.30 -0.85
N VAL A 52 -1.03 16.62 -0.29
CA VAL A 52 -0.38 17.94 -0.46
C VAL A 52 -0.07 18.20 -1.94
N SER A 53 0.33 17.17 -2.68
CA SER A 53 0.52 17.26 -4.12
C SER A 53 -0.78 17.44 -4.91
N GLY A 54 -1.95 17.39 -4.29
CA GLY A 54 -3.25 17.64 -4.93
C GLY A 54 -3.93 16.42 -5.55
N ALA A 55 -3.47 15.20 -5.24
CA ALA A 55 -4.10 13.98 -5.72
C ALA A 55 -5.39 13.65 -4.94
N SER A 56 -6.39 13.12 -5.65
CA SER A 56 -7.57 12.48 -5.05
C SER A 56 -7.24 11.03 -4.72
N LEU A 57 -7.30 10.65 -3.45
CA LEU A 57 -6.82 9.34 -2.99
C LEU A 57 -7.94 8.45 -2.44
N ALA A 58 -7.93 7.19 -2.85
CA ALA A 58 -8.69 6.13 -2.18
C ALA A 58 -7.78 5.29 -1.29
N LEU A 59 -8.13 5.22 -0.01
CA LEU A 59 -7.32 4.59 1.03
C LEU A 59 -7.87 3.21 1.37
N LEU A 60 -7.13 2.17 1.01
CA LEU A 60 -7.52 0.78 1.25
C LEU A 60 -6.80 0.22 2.49
N ALA A 61 -7.57 -0.33 3.42
CA ALA A 61 -7.07 -1.05 4.58
C ALA A 61 -7.84 -2.38 4.76
N ARG A 62 -7.34 -3.26 5.63
CA ARG A 62 -7.90 -4.61 5.86
C ARG A 62 -9.37 -4.62 6.30
N SER A 63 -9.90 -3.50 6.79
CA SER A 63 -11.29 -3.41 7.24
C SER A 63 -12.24 -3.06 6.08
N ALA A 64 -12.93 -4.11 5.61
CA ALA A 64 -14.36 -4.15 5.29
C ALA A 64 -14.93 -3.71 3.91
N ALA A 65 -14.15 -3.58 2.84
CA ALA A 65 -14.77 -3.38 1.51
C ALA A 65 -14.12 -4.23 0.41
N ASN A 66 -14.97 -4.76 -0.48
CA ASN A 66 -14.57 -5.52 -1.67
C ASN A 66 -13.77 -4.58 -2.60
N PRO A 67 -12.49 -4.87 -2.92
CA PRO A 67 -11.69 -3.94 -3.70
C PRO A 67 -12.23 -3.72 -5.13
N VAL A 68 -13.01 -4.65 -5.69
CA VAL A 68 -13.69 -4.46 -6.99
C VAL A 68 -14.72 -3.33 -6.91
N SER A 69 -15.58 -3.34 -5.87
CA SER A 69 -16.62 -2.31 -5.73
C SER A 69 -16.01 -0.95 -5.40
N ILE A 70 -14.86 -0.93 -4.70
CA ILE A 70 -14.14 0.30 -4.42
C ILE A 70 -13.53 0.89 -5.69
N VAL A 71 -12.86 0.08 -6.53
CA VAL A 71 -12.32 0.54 -7.83
C VAL A 71 -13.42 1.11 -8.70
N ALA A 72 -14.54 0.40 -8.87
CA ALA A 72 -15.67 0.88 -9.67
C ALA A 72 -16.26 2.19 -9.11
N ARG A 73 -16.32 2.33 -7.78
CA ARG A 73 -16.78 3.54 -7.12
C ARG A 73 -15.84 4.72 -7.35
N ILE A 74 -14.53 4.49 -7.28
CA ILE A 74 -13.50 5.51 -7.56
C ILE A 74 -13.59 5.97 -9.02
N GLU A 75 -13.69 5.04 -9.96
CA GLU A 75 -13.84 5.37 -11.39
C GLU A 75 -15.08 6.22 -11.64
N THR A 76 -16.16 5.96 -10.90
CA THR A 76 -17.43 6.71 -11.00
C THR A 76 -17.35 8.09 -10.33
N GLU A 77 -16.77 8.18 -9.13
CA GLU A 77 -16.80 9.39 -8.31
C GLU A 77 -15.63 10.35 -8.61
N LEU A 78 -14.46 9.82 -8.98
CA LEU A 78 -13.22 10.56 -9.10
C LEU A 78 -12.61 10.51 -10.51
N GLY A 79 -13.02 9.54 -11.34
CA GLY A 79 -12.47 9.31 -12.68
C GLY A 79 -11.42 8.21 -12.72
N LEU A 80 -10.74 8.08 -13.86
CA LEU A 80 -9.77 7.00 -14.09
C LEU A 80 -8.61 7.04 -13.10
N ILE A 81 -8.13 5.87 -12.72
CA ILE A 81 -7.02 5.72 -11.78
C ILE A 81 -5.69 5.98 -12.52
N ASP A 82 -4.97 7.02 -12.12
CA ASP A 82 -3.65 7.37 -12.66
C ASP A 82 -2.51 6.69 -11.88
N ILE A 83 -2.67 6.51 -10.57
CA ILE A 83 -1.59 6.13 -9.65
C ILE A 83 -2.03 4.93 -8.80
N VAL A 84 -1.21 3.88 -8.77
CA VAL A 84 -1.40 2.73 -7.88
C VAL A 84 -0.18 2.58 -7.00
N ILE A 85 -0.40 2.57 -5.69
CA ILE A 85 0.66 2.32 -4.71
C ILE A 85 0.29 1.11 -3.87
N LYS A 86 1.12 0.07 -4.01
CA LYS A 86 0.98 -1.17 -3.26
C LYS A 86 2.01 -1.20 -2.15
N ASN A 87 1.60 -0.87 -0.93
CA ASN A 87 2.49 -0.90 0.24
C ASN A 87 2.07 -1.91 1.31
N SER A 88 0.89 -2.54 1.18
CA SER A 88 0.48 -3.62 2.08
C SER A 88 1.45 -4.82 2.03
N GLY A 89 1.95 -5.24 3.18
CA GLY A 89 2.85 -6.40 3.29
C GLY A 89 2.79 -7.01 4.68
N LYS A 90 3.26 -8.26 4.79
CA LYS A 90 3.51 -8.88 6.09
C LYS A 90 5.02 -9.01 6.26
N ASN A 91 5.53 -8.60 7.42
CA ASN A 91 6.89 -8.93 7.80
C ASN A 91 6.86 -10.26 8.52
N HIS A 92 7.50 -11.26 7.96
CA HIS A 92 7.67 -12.56 8.61
C HIS A 92 9.12 -13.02 8.46
N MET A 93 9.84 -13.10 9.59
CA MET A 93 11.17 -13.71 9.64
C MET A 93 10.96 -15.21 9.74
N ILE A 94 11.03 -15.91 8.60
CA ILE A 94 10.89 -17.36 8.56
C ILE A 94 12.22 -17.98 9.02
N LEU A 95 12.32 -18.30 10.31
CA LEU A 95 13.44 -19.08 10.88
C LEU A 95 13.26 -20.60 10.64
N SER A 96 12.04 -21.03 10.32
CA SER A 96 11.72 -22.41 9.93
C SER A 96 10.56 -22.41 8.94
N SER A 97 10.68 -23.18 7.86
CA SER A 97 9.75 -23.16 6.71
C SER A 97 8.41 -23.85 7.00
N ALA A 98 7.53 -23.20 7.76
CA ALA A 98 6.13 -23.58 7.80
C ALA A 98 5.45 -23.19 6.47
N LYS A 99 4.87 -24.18 5.77
CA LYS A 99 4.31 -24.02 4.41
C LYS A 99 3.16 -23.01 4.37
N GLU A 100 2.25 -23.07 5.33
CA GLU A 100 1.09 -22.16 5.41
C GLU A 100 1.49 -20.70 5.61
N GLU A 101 2.50 -20.47 6.45
CA GLU A 101 3.02 -19.13 6.72
C GLU A 101 3.70 -18.52 5.49
N SER A 102 4.45 -19.35 4.76
CA SER A 102 5.06 -18.97 3.48
C SER A 102 4.01 -18.59 2.43
N ILE A 103 2.91 -19.35 2.35
CA ILE A 103 1.78 -19.06 1.45
C ILE A 103 1.07 -17.77 1.90
N GLY A 104 0.80 -17.60 3.18
CA GLY A 104 0.16 -16.40 3.72
C GLY A 104 0.99 -15.12 3.49
N LEU A 105 2.32 -15.23 3.56
CA LEU A 105 3.26 -14.16 3.23
C LEU A 105 3.25 -13.82 1.74
N TYR A 106 3.30 -14.85 0.89
CA TYR A 106 3.25 -14.70 -0.56
C TYR A 106 1.92 -14.09 -1.03
N ASN A 107 0.80 -14.55 -0.48
CA ASN A 107 -0.54 -14.05 -0.78
C ASN A 107 -0.68 -12.58 -0.41
N ALA A 108 -0.32 -12.20 0.82
CA ALA A 108 -0.47 -10.83 1.30
C ALA A 108 0.51 -9.83 0.66
N SER A 109 1.70 -10.29 0.24
CA SER A 109 2.78 -9.39 -0.18
C SER A 109 3.04 -9.39 -1.69
N ARG A 110 2.76 -10.48 -2.40
CA ARG A 110 3.00 -10.60 -3.85
C ARG A 110 1.71 -10.71 -4.64
N LEU A 111 0.91 -11.75 -4.39
CA LEU A 111 -0.32 -12.01 -5.13
C LEU A 111 -1.35 -10.89 -4.97
N SER A 112 -1.47 -10.33 -3.75
CA SER A 112 -2.35 -9.18 -3.46
C SER A 112 -2.13 -8.02 -4.44
N GLY A 113 -0.87 -7.67 -4.70
CA GLY A 113 -0.52 -6.55 -5.56
C GLY A 113 -0.79 -6.83 -7.02
N TYR A 114 -0.25 -7.93 -7.55
CA TYR A 114 -0.35 -8.24 -8.98
C TYR A 114 -1.78 -8.64 -9.40
N ARG A 115 -2.43 -9.52 -8.64
CA ARG A 115 -3.71 -10.11 -9.08
C ARG A 115 -4.90 -9.19 -8.84
N TYR A 116 -4.92 -8.45 -7.74
CA TYR A 116 -6.12 -7.70 -7.35
C TYR A 116 -6.00 -6.19 -7.60
N VAL A 117 -4.81 -5.60 -7.44
CA VAL A 117 -4.68 -4.14 -7.63
C VAL A 117 -4.28 -3.83 -9.07
N PHE A 118 -3.18 -4.41 -9.57
CA PHE A 118 -2.70 -4.11 -10.92
C PHE A 118 -3.63 -4.64 -12.02
N SER A 119 -4.09 -5.90 -11.93
CA SER A 119 -5.04 -6.44 -12.92
C SER A 119 -6.32 -5.61 -12.99
N TRP A 120 -6.89 -5.22 -11.85
CA TRP A 120 -8.17 -4.52 -11.84
C TRP A 120 -8.04 -3.06 -12.28
N CYS A 121 -6.94 -2.38 -11.96
CA CYS A 121 -6.75 -0.98 -12.34
C CYS A 121 -6.27 -0.79 -13.79
N PHE A 122 -5.54 -1.75 -14.39
CA PHE A 122 -4.86 -1.51 -15.68
C PHE A 122 -5.37 -2.36 -16.85
N THR A 123 -6.00 -3.51 -16.62
CA THR A 123 -6.40 -4.41 -17.73
C THR A 123 -7.91 -4.58 -17.89
N GLY A 124 -8.72 -4.06 -16.97
CA GLY A 124 -10.18 -4.23 -17.00
C GLY A 124 -10.65 -5.69 -16.77
N ILE A 125 -9.74 -6.62 -16.48
CA ILE A 125 -10.04 -8.02 -16.20
C ILE A 125 -10.58 -8.12 -14.78
N ARG A 126 -11.92 -8.25 -14.65
CA ARG A 126 -12.65 -8.26 -13.37
C ARG A 126 -13.06 -9.68 -12.91
N ASP A 127 -12.63 -10.71 -13.62
CA ASP A 127 -12.99 -12.09 -13.29
C ASP A 127 -12.28 -12.56 -12.01
N ALA A 128 -13.06 -12.55 -10.93
CA ALA A 128 -12.67 -13.03 -9.63
C ALA A 128 -12.94 -14.53 -9.54
N GLU A 129 -11.91 -15.36 -9.70
CA GLU A 129 -11.90 -16.61 -8.96
C GLU A 129 -11.44 -16.28 -7.55
N VAL A 130 -12.41 -16.21 -6.63
CA VAL A 130 -12.16 -16.20 -5.19
C VAL A 130 -11.54 -17.55 -4.88
N ALA A 131 -10.21 -17.66 -4.97
CA ALA A 131 -9.49 -18.81 -4.45
C ALA A 131 -9.87 -18.93 -2.98
N GLY A 132 -10.62 -20.01 -2.70
CA GLY A 132 -11.35 -20.23 -1.47
C GLY A 132 -10.55 -19.85 -0.24
N GLY A 133 -11.23 -19.16 0.68
CA GLY A 133 -10.87 -19.28 2.08
C GLY A 133 -10.76 -20.77 2.39
N VAL A 134 -9.66 -21.17 2.99
CA VAL A 134 -9.58 -22.46 3.67
C VAL A 134 -10.67 -22.38 4.74
N SER A 135 -11.86 -22.91 4.44
CA SER A 135 -12.83 -23.25 5.47
C SER A 135 -12.15 -24.29 6.33
N GLY A 136 -11.82 -23.90 7.56
CA GLY A 136 -11.68 -24.86 8.63
C GLY A 136 -12.99 -25.64 8.69
N ALA A 137 -12.97 -26.86 8.17
CA ALA A 137 -13.99 -27.84 8.48
C ALA A 137 -13.82 -28.18 9.96
N SER A 138 -14.63 -27.54 10.78
CA SER A 138 -15.09 -28.13 12.02
C SER A 138 -16.05 -29.25 11.65
N ASP A 139 -15.63 -30.49 11.86
CA ASP A 139 -16.42 -31.62 12.33
C ASP A 139 -15.48 -32.56 13.11
#